data_AF-A0A1Y5Q6C2-F1
#
_entry.id   AF-A0A1Y5Q6C2-F1
#
_cell.length_a   1.000
_cell.length_b   1.000
_cell.length_c   1.000
_cell.angle_alpha   90.00
_cell.angle_beta   90.00
_cell.angle_gamma   90.00
#
_symmetry.space_group_name_H-M   'P 1'
#
loop_
_entity.id
_entity.type
_entity.pdbx_description
1 polymer ?
#
loop_
_entity_poly.entity_id
_entity_poly.type
_entity_poly.pdbx_seq_one_letter_code
_entity_poly.pdbx_strand_id
1 'polypeptide(L)'
;MERQEKDERWAIHMESKVREQLKDPDSAKFRNTRTFHGGGVPVACGEVNSKNSFGGMGGYQRFVAAGHIVALDEQVEGGLQELWGQFCHD
;
A
#
# COMPACT_ATOMS: atom_id res chain seq x y z
N MET A 1 -2.18 11.92 -20.29
CA MET A 1 -0.77 11.65 -19.91
C MET A 1 -0.47 12.25 -18.54
N GLU A 2 -0.68 13.55 -18.32
CA GLU A 2 -0.40 14.22 -17.03
C GLU A 2 -1.05 13.57 -15.78
N ARG A 3 -2.28 13.05 -15.88
CA ARG A 3 -2.94 12.36 -14.75
C ARG A 3 -2.25 11.03 -14.41
N GLN A 4 -1.90 10.22 -15.41
CA GLN A 4 -1.21 8.94 -15.17
C GLN A 4 0.15 9.15 -14.52
N GLU A 5 0.93 10.14 -14.98
CA GLU A 5 2.22 10.47 -14.37
C GLU A 5 2.07 10.93 -12.91
N LYS A 6 1.02 11.72 -12.60
CA LYS A 6 0.73 12.12 -11.22
C LYS A 6 0.32 10.92 -10.36
N ASP A 7 -0.51 10.03 -10.90
CA ASP A 7 -0.98 8.83 -10.21
C ASP A 7 0.18 7.87 -9.93
N GLU A 8 1.10 7.69 -10.88
CA GLU A 8 2.32 6.89 -10.71
C GLU A 8 3.27 7.51 -9.69
N ARG A 9 3.50 8.83 -9.75
CA ARG A 9 4.32 9.53 -8.75
C ARG A 9 3.73 9.41 -7.34
N TRP A 10 2.40 9.49 -7.23
CA TRP A 10 1.71 9.30 -5.96
C TRP A 10 1.86 7.87 -5.45
N ALA A 11 1.66 6.87 -6.32
CA ALA A 11 1.87 5.47 -6.00
C ALA A 11 3.30 5.23 -5.48
N ILE A 12 4.33 5.70 -6.18
CA ILE A 12 5.74 5.59 -5.76
C ILE A 12 5.97 6.25 -4.39
N HIS A 13 5.39 7.43 -4.17
CA HIS A 13 5.53 8.13 -2.89
C HIS A 13 4.88 7.33 -1.75
N MET A 14 3.69 6.79 -1.96
CA MET A 14 2.99 5.98 -0.97
C MET A 14 3.67 4.63 -0.72
N GLU A 15 4.26 3.99 -1.74
CA GLU A 15 5.09 2.80 -1.54
C GLU A 15 6.28 3.10 -0.62
N SER A 16 6.90 4.28 -0.73
CA SER A 16 7.95 4.70 0.22
C SER A 16 7.43 4.75 1.65
N LYS A 17 6.21 5.26 1.86
CA LYS A 17 5.57 5.28 3.19
C LYS A 17 5.23 3.89 3.69
N VAL A 18 4.81 3.00 2.81
CA VAL A 18 4.60 1.59 3.15
C VAL A 18 5.92 0.92 3.55
N ARG A 19 7.02 1.15 2.80
CA ARG A 19 8.35 0.62 3.13
C ARG A 19 8.77 0.97 4.56
N GLU A 20 8.54 2.21 4.99
CA GLU A 20 8.86 2.70 6.34
C GLU A 20 8.13 1.91 7.46
N GLN A 21 7.03 1.21 7.17
CA GLN A 21 6.26 0.43 8.15
C GLN A 21 6.66 -1.05 8.25
N LEU A 22 7.50 -1.54 7.33
CA LEU A 22 7.84 -2.96 7.23
C LEU A 22 8.99 -3.33 8.19
N LYS A 23 9.07 -4.61 8.55
CA LYS A 23 10.17 -5.12 9.40
C LYS A 23 11.53 -5.07 8.70
N ASP A 24 11.55 -5.32 7.39
CA ASP A 24 12.72 -5.18 6.52
C ASP A 24 12.33 -4.34 5.29
N PRO A 25 12.49 -3.00 5.36
CA PRO A 25 12.14 -2.08 4.28
C PRO A 25 12.89 -2.35 2.96
N ASP A 26 14.14 -2.80 3.03
CA ASP A 26 15.00 -3.02 1.85
C ASP A 26 14.59 -4.27 1.07
N SER A 27 13.94 -5.22 1.74
CA SER A 27 13.40 -6.43 1.11
C SER A 27 12.07 -6.23 0.38
N ALA A 28 11.46 -5.04 0.49
CA ALA A 28 10.09 -4.79 0.06
C ALA A 28 9.91 -4.93 -1.45
N LYS A 29 8.92 -5.74 -1.84
CA LYS A 29 8.48 -5.92 -3.23
C LYS A 29 7.02 -5.51 -3.35
N PHE A 30 6.75 -4.57 -4.24
CA PHE A 30 5.42 -4.03 -4.49
C PHE A 30 4.85 -4.56 -5.81
N ARG A 31 3.53 -4.73 -5.86
CA ARG A 31 2.81 -5.04 -7.10
C ARG A 31 1.38 -4.51 -7.04
N ASN A 32 0.77 -4.38 -8.22
CA ASN A 32 -0.63 -3.98 -8.37
C ASN A 32 -0.98 -2.65 -7.67
N THR A 33 0.02 -1.77 -7.49
CA THR A 33 -0.17 -0.45 -6.89
C THR A 33 -0.94 0.45 -7.84
N ARG A 34 -2.07 1.00 -7.37
CA ARG A 34 -2.91 1.94 -8.12
C ARG A 34 -3.36 3.08 -7.22
N THR A 35 -3.53 4.25 -7.83
CA THR A 35 -4.01 5.46 -7.16
C THR A 35 -5.50 5.66 -7.45
N PHE A 36 -6.29 5.79 -6.39
CA PHE A 36 -7.73 5.99 -6.42
C PHE A 36 -8.09 7.38 -5.88
N HIS A 37 -9.13 7.98 -6.45
CA HIS A 37 -9.59 9.33 -6.13
C HIS A 37 -11.06 9.25 -5.69
N GLY A 38 -11.41 9.83 -4.53
CA GLY A 38 -12.79 9.79 -4.03
C GLY A 38 -13.03 10.30 -2.61
N GLY A 39 -11.98 10.43 -1.80
CA GLY A 39 -12.05 10.83 -0.38
C GLY A 39 -11.28 12.11 -0.02
N GLY A 40 -11.06 13.01 -0.99
CA GLY A 40 -10.29 14.25 -0.81
C GLY A 40 -8.78 14.08 -0.98
N VAL A 41 -8.16 13.14 -0.26
CA VAL A 41 -6.76 12.76 -0.46
C VAL A 41 -6.71 11.51 -1.37
N PRO A 42 -5.87 11.49 -2.41
CA PRO A 42 -5.69 10.29 -3.23
C PRO A 42 -5.20 9.11 -2.39
N VAL A 43 -5.76 7.94 -2.62
CA VAL A 43 -5.43 6.71 -1.88
C VAL A 43 -4.64 5.79 -2.80
N ALA A 44 -3.48 5.32 -2.36
CA ALA A 44 -2.76 4.26 -3.04
C ALA A 44 -3.11 2.91 -2.40
N CYS A 45 -3.59 1.97 -3.22
CA CYS A 45 -3.81 0.59 -2.79
C CYS A 45 -2.95 -0.35 -3.63
N GLY A 46 -2.47 -1.42 -3.01
CA GLY A 46 -1.66 -2.41 -3.69
C GLY A 46 -1.30 -3.57 -2.78
N GLU A 47 -0.30 -4.32 -3.18
CA GLU A 47 0.22 -5.45 -2.41
C GLU A 47 1.72 -5.30 -2.16
N VAL A 48 2.16 -5.69 -0.97
CA VAL A 48 3.57 -5.65 -0.57
C VAL A 48 3.98 -6.98 0.07
N ASN A 49 5.19 -7.44 -0.24
CA ASN A 49 5.84 -8.56 0.44
C ASN A 49 7.21 -8.10 0.95
N SER A 50 7.56 -8.45 2.18
CA SER A 50 8.86 -8.18 2.80
C SER A 50 9.24 -9.30 3.76
N LYS A 51 10.52 -9.35 4.14
CA LYS A 51 10.99 -10.29 5.14
C LYS A 51 10.38 -9.97 6.49
N ASN A 52 9.87 -10.99 7.15
CA ASN A 52 9.44 -10.92 8.54
C ASN A 52 10.64 -11.02 9.51
N SER A 53 10.36 -10.93 10.82
CA SER A 53 11.40 -11.04 11.87
C SER A 53 12.15 -12.37 11.90
N PHE A 54 11.69 -13.40 11.19
CA PHE A 54 12.36 -14.70 11.05
C PHE A 54 13.22 -14.78 9.78
N GLY A 55 13.32 -13.69 9.00
CA GLY A 55 14.16 -13.58 7.80
C GLY A 55 13.54 -14.15 6.52
N GLY A 56 12.30 -14.65 6.58
CA GLY A 56 11.59 -15.24 5.44
C GLY A 56 10.50 -14.33 4.87
N MET A 57 10.10 -14.58 3.62
CA MET A 57 8.98 -13.90 2.95
C MET A 57 7.68 -14.64 3.25
N GLY A 58 6.69 -13.98 3.86
CA GLY A 58 5.40 -14.57 4.24
C GLY A 58 4.36 -14.63 3.11
N GLY A 59 4.58 -13.87 2.04
CA GLY A 59 3.61 -13.68 0.96
C GLY A 59 3.25 -12.21 0.79
N TYR A 60 2.50 -11.91 -0.26
CA TYR A 60 1.99 -10.55 -0.48
C TYR A 60 0.78 -10.30 0.42
N GLN A 61 0.83 -9.19 1.17
CA GLN A 61 -0.31 -8.65 1.91
C GLN A 61 -0.80 -7.37 1.25
N ARG A 62 -2.07 -7.03 1.45
CA ARG A 62 -2.64 -5.77 0.96
C ARG A 62 -2.16 -4.59 1.80
N PHE A 63 -2.05 -3.44 1.15
CA PHE A 63 -1.89 -2.15 1.83
C PHE A 63 -2.87 -1.11 1.29
N VAL A 64 -3.21 -0.16 2.17
CA VAL A 64 -3.90 1.08 1.84
C VAL A 64 -3.10 2.23 2.43
N ALA A 65 -2.73 3.22 1.61
CA ALA A 65 -1.90 4.35 2.03
C ALA A 65 -2.45 5.67 1.49
N ALA A 66 -2.54 6.68 2.36
CA ALA A 66 -2.99 8.02 2.02
C ALA A 66 -2.36 9.07 2.95
N GLY A 67 -1.56 9.98 2.37
CA GLY A 67 -0.86 11.00 3.15
C GLY A 67 0.11 10.38 4.16
N HIS A 68 -0.21 10.47 5.45
CA HIS A 68 0.60 9.88 6.54
C HIS A 68 0.02 8.56 7.07
N ILE A 69 -1.14 8.15 6.58
CA ILE A 69 -1.80 6.92 7.02
C ILE A 69 -1.31 5.78 6.13
N VAL A 70 -0.86 4.71 6.76
CA VAL A 70 -0.53 3.43 6.13
C VAL A 70 -1.24 2.34 6.93
N ALA A 71 -1.99 1.50 6.25
CA ALA A 71 -2.63 0.33 6.83
C ALA A 71 -2.19 -0.91 6.06
N LEU A 72 -1.71 -1.92 6.80
CA LEU A 72 -1.32 -3.23 6.29
C LEU A 72 -2.32 -4.28 6.77
N ASP A 73 -2.60 -5.28 5.92
CA ASP A 73 -3.53 -6.36 6.26
C ASP A 73 -3.17 -7.05 7.58
N GLU A 74 -1.87 -7.24 7.86
CA GLU A 74 -1.41 -7.85 9.11
C GLU A 74 -1.50 -6.95 10.35
N GLN A 75 -1.64 -5.63 10.16
CA GLN A 75 -1.69 -4.64 11.25
C GLN A 75 -3.12 -4.26 11.64
N VAL A 76 -4.10 -4.59 10.81
CA VAL A 76 -5.52 -4.27 11.03
C VAL A 76 -6.26 -5.53 11.47
N GLU A 77 -6.84 -5.48 12.67
CA GLU A 77 -7.70 -6.55 13.17
C GLU A 77 -8.91 -6.74 12.25
N GLY A 78 -9.16 -7.98 11.80
CA GLY A 78 -10.19 -8.28 10.81
C GLY A 78 -9.78 -8.01 9.35
N GLY A 79 -8.57 -7.49 9.11
CA GLY A 79 -8.02 -7.21 7.78
C GLY A 79 -8.61 -5.97 7.11
N LEU A 80 -8.12 -5.68 5.91
CA LEU A 80 -8.44 -4.46 5.15
C LEU A 80 -9.73 -4.55 4.32
N GLN A 81 -10.55 -5.59 4.46
CA GLN A 81 -11.64 -5.86 3.51
C GLN A 81 -12.62 -4.69 3.35
N GLU A 82 -13.01 -4.05 4.45
CA GLU A 82 -13.91 -2.89 4.43
C GLU A 82 -13.25 -1.65 3.81
N LEU A 83 -12.05 -1.29 4.27
CA LEU A 83 -11.27 -0.16 3.73
C LEU A 83 -10.97 -0.34 2.24
N TRP A 84 -10.64 -1.56 1.83
CA TRP A 84 -10.40 -1.91 0.45
C TRP A 84 -11.64 -1.73 -0.41
N GLY A 85 -12.80 -2.21 0.05
CA GLY A 85 -14.07 -2.03 -0.67
C GLY A 85 -14.47 -0.55 -0.80
N GLN A 86 -14.14 0.26 0.21
CA GLN A 86 -14.47 1.68 0.20
C GLN A 86 -13.56 2.52 -0.71
N PHE A 87 -12.26 2.23 -0.75
CA PHE A 87 -11.28 3.13 -1.40
C PHE A 87 -10.56 2.53 -2.61
N CYS A 88 -10.56 1.21 -2.77
CA CYS A 88 -9.72 0.49 -3.73
C CYS A 88 -10.55 -0.25 -4.78
N HIS A 89 -11.58 0.40 -5.33
CA HIS A 89 -12.46 -0.13 -6.36
C HIS A 89 -12.06 0.38 -7.76
N ASP A 90 -12.29 -0.43 -8.80
CA ASP A 90 -12.12 0.01 -10.21
C ASP A 90 -13.10 1.14 -10.60
#